data_AF-A0A352NQT8-F1
#
_entry.id   AF-A0A352NQT8-F1
#
_cell.length_a   1.000
_cell.length_b   1.000
_cell.length_c   1.000
_cell.angle_alpha   90.00
_cell.angle_beta   90.00
_cell.angle_gamma   90.00
#
_symmetry.space_group_name_H-M   'P 1'
#
loop_
_entity.id
_entity.type
_entity.pdbx_description
1 polymer ?
#
loop_
_entity_poly.entity_id
_entity_poly.type
_entity_poly.pdbx_seq_one_letter_code
_entity_poly.pdbx_strand_id
1 'polypeptide(L)'
;MSAEQTRRSLNQIDKELADSEKKLAHLAKKEAEKTKRINDVQKSITKNTSASMVSSKLRQIQGYQNELARAVDDKAGINKKIAEKRKKRADTAVKLQREEAAETQKSNKVQQAVQRGYERQIADLSSQITKQLANAKPPHHLYEESGMKSMTSLSPMLLKIRRNL
;
A
#
# COMPACT_ATOMS: atom_id res chain seq x y z
N MET A 1 -15.05 3.88 -8.45
CA MET A 1 -14.30 4.87 -7.65
C MET A 1 -12.89 4.92 -8.23
N SER A 2 -12.21 6.06 -8.12
CA SER A 2 -10.78 6.10 -8.46
C SER A 2 -9.98 5.41 -7.35
N ALA A 3 -8.84 4.79 -7.69
CA ALA A 3 -7.91 4.20 -6.73
C ALA A 3 -7.56 5.20 -5.61
N GLU A 4 -7.43 6.48 -5.96
CA GLU A 4 -7.16 7.56 -4.99
C GLU A 4 -8.29 7.76 -3.98
N GLN A 5 -9.55 7.66 -4.40
CA GLN A 5 -10.70 7.75 -3.49
C GLN A 5 -10.73 6.54 -2.54
N THR A 6 -10.41 5.35 -3.06
CA THR A 6 -10.35 4.12 -2.27
C THR A 6 -9.19 4.17 -1.26
N ARG A 7 -8.02 4.73 -1.63
CA ARG A 7 -6.91 5.02 -0.69
C ARG A 7 -7.32 5.95 0.43
N ARG A 8 -8.01 7.05 0.11
CA ARG A 8 -8.51 7.99 1.13
C ARG A 8 -9.49 7.31 2.09
N SER A 9 -10.39 6.48 1.56
CA SER A 9 -11.31 5.71 2.39
C SER A 9 -10.57 4.74 3.31
N LEU A 10 -9.52 4.07 2.82
CA LEU A 10 -8.70 3.17 3.63
C LEU A 10 -8.00 3.92 4.77
N ASN A 11 -7.40 5.07 4.48
CA ASN A 11 -6.76 5.92 5.49
C ASN A 11 -7.74 6.39 6.57
N GLN A 12 -8.98 6.74 6.17
CA GLN A 12 -10.02 7.11 7.11
C GLN A 12 -10.42 5.94 8.02
N ILE A 13 -10.56 4.72 7.45
CA ILE A 13 -10.84 3.50 8.23
C ILE A 13 -9.70 3.24 9.23
N ASP A 14 -8.44 3.45 8.83
CA ASP A 14 -7.28 3.22 9.68
C ASP A 14 -7.22 4.20 10.85
N LYS A 15 -7.50 5.48 10.61
CA LYS A 15 -7.64 6.47 11.67
C LYS A 15 -8.74 6.10 12.66
N GLU A 16 -9.89 5.71 12.13
CA GLU A 16 -11.04 5.30 12.92
C GLU A 16 -10.83 4.01 13.73
N LEU A 17 -10.01 3.08 13.21
CA LEU A 17 -9.56 1.90 13.94
C LEU A 17 -8.66 2.30 15.10
N ALA A 18 -7.65 3.15 14.86
CA ALA A 18 -6.75 3.64 15.90
C ALA A 18 -7.51 4.35 17.03
N ASP A 19 -8.52 5.16 16.69
CA ASP A 19 -9.37 5.82 17.68
C ASP A 19 -10.22 4.82 18.49
N SER A 20 -10.69 3.75 17.84
CA SER A 20 -11.44 2.69 18.52
C SER A 20 -10.55 1.87 19.46
N GLU A 21 -9.30 1.59 19.06
CA GLU A 21 -8.30 0.90 19.88
C GLU A 21 -7.86 1.74 21.08
N LYS A 22 -7.69 3.06 20.91
CA LYS A 22 -7.47 3.99 22.02
C LYS A 22 -8.62 3.98 23.03
N LYS A 23 -9.87 3.97 22.54
CA LYS A 23 -11.06 3.87 23.41
C LYS A 23 -11.09 2.55 24.18
N LEU A 24 -10.75 1.44 23.52
CA LEU A 24 -10.65 0.12 24.16
C LEU A 24 -9.61 0.13 25.29
N ALA A 25 -8.44 0.71 25.05
CA ALA A 25 -7.39 0.83 26.06
C ALA A 25 -7.83 1.69 27.25
N HIS A 26 -8.54 2.80 26.99
CA HIS A 26 -9.09 3.64 28.06
C HIS A 26 -10.11 2.88 28.91
N LEU A 27 -11.01 2.11 28.29
CA LEU A 27 -11.98 1.29 29.01
C LEU A 27 -11.30 0.17 29.81
N ALA A 28 -10.25 -0.46 29.28
CA ALA A 28 -9.47 -1.45 30.02
C ALA A 28 -8.78 -0.85 31.26
N LYS A 29 -8.27 0.39 31.15
CA LYS A 29 -7.75 1.13 32.31
C LYS A 29 -8.83 1.39 33.35
N LYS A 30 -10.02 1.83 32.92
CA LYS A 30 -11.17 2.09 33.81
C LYS A 30 -11.62 0.81 34.53
N GLU A 31 -11.67 -0.32 33.83
CA GLU A 31 -11.97 -1.64 34.38
C GLU A 31 -10.99 -2.03 35.50
N ALA A 32 -9.68 -1.90 35.22
CA ALA A 32 -8.63 -2.19 36.20
C ALA A 32 -8.71 -1.25 37.42
N GLU A 33 -8.98 0.04 37.21
CA GLU A 33 -9.11 1.03 38.29
C GLU A 33 -10.31 0.72 39.19
N LYS A 34 -11.47 0.37 38.63
CA LYS A 34 -12.68 0.03 39.41
C LYS A 34 -12.49 -1.28 40.17
N THR A 35 -11.87 -2.27 39.54
CA THR A 35 -11.48 -3.54 40.20
C THR A 35 -10.54 -3.27 41.38
N LYS A 36 -9.53 -2.42 41.21
CA LYS A 36 -8.63 -2.01 42.30
C LYS A 36 -9.40 -1.33 43.44
N ARG A 37 -10.27 -0.37 43.14
CA ARG A 37 -11.07 0.32 44.17
C ARG A 37 -11.98 -0.63 44.95
N ILE A 38 -12.59 -1.61 44.28
CA ILE A 38 -13.38 -2.66 44.95
C ILE A 38 -12.49 -3.39 45.97
N ASN A 39 -11.32 -3.85 45.55
CA ASN A 39 -10.38 -4.57 46.41
C ASN A 39 -9.89 -3.70 47.58
N ASP A 40 -9.62 -2.41 47.35
CA ASP A 40 -9.18 -1.48 48.38
C ASP A 40 -10.29 -1.27 49.44
N VAL A 41 -11.55 -1.09 49.01
CA VAL A 41 -12.68 -0.96 49.93
C VAL A 41 -12.92 -2.26 50.69
N GLN A 42 -12.84 -3.42 50.02
CA GLN A 42 -12.95 -4.73 50.66
C GLN A 42 -11.90 -4.94 51.74
N LYS A 43 -10.62 -4.65 51.45
CA LYS A 43 -9.52 -4.75 52.43
C LYS A 43 -9.68 -3.81 53.62
N SER A 44 -10.34 -2.67 53.42
CA SER A 44 -10.62 -1.73 54.50
C SER A 44 -11.71 -2.21 55.48
N ILE A 45 -12.49 -3.23 55.12
CA ILE A 45 -13.43 -3.88 56.04
C ILE A 45 -12.62 -4.82 56.92
N THR A 46 -12.41 -4.42 58.17
CA THR A 46 -11.67 -5.17 59.18
C THR A 46 -12.62 -5.64 60.29
N LYS A 47 -12.13 -6.52 61.18
CA LYS A 47 -12.88 -6.97 62.37
C LYS A 47 -13.41 -5.85 63.28
N ASN A 48 -12.80 -4.65 63.21
CA ASN A 48 -13.18 -3.49 64.01
C ASN A 48 -14.17 -2.56 63.28
N THR A 49 -14.55 -2.88 62.04
CA THR A 49 -15.49 -2.06 61.26
C THR A 49 -16.91 -2.30 61.77
N SER A 50 -17.59 -1.23 62.20
CA SER A 50 -18.97 -1.34 62.68
C SER A 50 -19.94 -1.76 61.58
N ALA A 51 -21.07 -2.36 61.95
CA ALA A 51 -22.08 -2.86 61.00
C ALA A 51 -22.63 -1.76 60.06
N SER A 52 -22.79 -0.53 60.55
CA SER A 52 -23.20 0.62 59.74
C SER A 52 -22.14 0.99 58.70
N MET A 53 -20.87 0.96 59.08
CA MET A 53 -19.74 1.22 58.18
C MET A 53 -19.56 0.10 57.15
N VAL A 54 -19.75 -1.16 57.54
CA VAL A 54 -19.78 -2.30 56.61
C VAL A 54 -20.87 -2.09 55.55
N SER A 55 -22.09 -1.75 55.97
CA SER A 55 -23.21 -1.50 55.05
C SER A 55 -22.91 -0.37 54.07
N SER A 56 -22.30 0.73 54.53
CA SER A 56 -21.89 1.85 53.67
C SER A 56 -20.82 1.43 52.65
N LYS A 57 -19.79 0.70 53.08
CA LYS A 57 -18.73 0.19 52.19
C LYS A 57 -19.25 -0.82 51.17
N LEU A 58 -20.19 -1.68 51.54
CA LEU A 58 -20.85 -2.60 50.61
C LEU A 58 -21.62 -1.86 49.52
N ARG A 59 -22.31 -0.76 49.85
CA ARG A 59 -22.96 0.10 48.84
C ARG A 59 -21.94 0.74 47.89
N GLN A 60 -20.78 1.16 48.39
CA GLN A 60 -19.70 1.68 47.54
C GLN A 60 -19.18 0.60 46.58
N ILE A 61 -18.95 -0.62 47.08
CA ILE A 61 -18.53 -1.77 46.26
C ILE A 61 -19.56 -2.04 45.16
N GLN A 62 -20.85 -2.06 45.49
CA GLN A 62 -21.91 -2.26 44.51
C GLN A 62 -21.90 -1.17 43.42
N GLY A 63 -21.67 0.09 43.81
CA GLY A 63 -21.52 1.18 42.86
C GLY A 63 -20.37 0.94 41.88
N TYR A 64 -19.20 0.55 42.38
CA TYR A 64 -18.06 0.22 41.52
C TYR A 64 -18.28 -1.04 40.67
N GLN A 65 -18.99 -2.05 41.17
CA GLN A 65 -19.37 -3.24 40.39
C GLN A 65 -20.29 -2.88 39.22
N ASN A 66 -21.25 -1.98 39.43
CA ASN A 66 -22.12 -1.50 38.36
C ASN A 66 -21.34 -0.74 37.28
N GLU A 67 -20.39 0.10 37.69
CA GLU A 67 -19.50 0.79 36.75
C GLU A 67 -18.56 -0.16 36.01
N LEU A 68 -18.07 -1.20 36.69
CA LEU A 68 -17.25 -2.26 36.10
C LEU A 68 -18.03 -3.01 35.02
N ALA A 69 -19.26 -3.42 35.31
CA ALA A 69 -20.14 -4.10 34.35
C ALA A 69 -20.35 -3.24 33.09
N ARG A 70 -20.65 -1.95 33.26
CA ARG A 70 -20.78 -1.02 32.12
C ARG A 70 -19.50 -0.92 31.29
N ALA A 71 -18.34 -0.85 31.95
CA ALA A 71 -17.06 -0.80 31.24
C ALA A 71 -16.79 -2.07 30.43
N VAL A 72 -17.16 -3.25 30.96
CA VAL A 72 -17.04 -4.54 30.26
C VAL A 72 -17.98 -4.59 29.04
N ASP A 73 -19.24 -4.16 29.20
CA ASP A 73 -20.21 -4.10 28.11
C ASP A 73 -19.76 -3.14 26.99
N ASP A 74 -19.27 -1.94 27.38
CA ASP A 74 -18.73 -0.97 26.44
C ASP A 74 -17.52 -1.53 25.68
N LYS A 75 -16.62 -2.27 26.36
CA LYS A 75 -15.48 -2.94 25.72
C LYS A 75 -15.94 -3.96 24.70
N ALA A 76 -16.95 -4.78 25.02
CA ALA A 76 -17.51 -5.74 24.08
C ALA A 76 -18.08 -5.03 22.84
N GLY A 77 -18.81 -3.94 23.04
CA GLY A 77 -19.33 -3.10 21.95
C GLY A 77 -18.23 -2.50 21.07
N ILE A 78 -17.15 -1.99 21.66
CA ILE A 78 -16.00 -1.46 20.92
C ILE A 78 -15.25 -2.57 20.18
N ASN A 79 -15.06 -3.74 20.79
CA ASN A 79 -14.43 -4.89 20.14
C ASN A 79 -15.20 -5.33 18.89
N LYS A 80 -16.54 -5.37 18.97
CA LYS A 80 -17.39 -5.65 17.81
C LYS A 80 -17.17 -4.63 16.69
N LYS A 81 -17.15 -3.33 17.02
CA LYS A 81 -16.88 -2.25 16.07
C LYS A 81 -15.49 -2.38 15.43
N ILE A 82 -14.47 -2.73 16.21
CA ILE A 82 -13.11 -2.97 15.70
C ILE A 82 -13.11 -4.12 14.69
N ALA A 83 -13.76 -5.25 15.02
CA ALA A 83 -13.85 -6.40 14.13
C ALA A 83 -14.54 -6.03 12.80
N GLU A 84 -15.68 -5.32 12.88
CA GLU A 84 -16.41 -4.84 11.70
C GLU A 84 -15.55 -3.88 10.85
N LYS A 85 -14.82 -2.94 11.47
CA LYS A 85 -13.93 -2.02 10.74
C LYS A 85 -12.73 -2.73 10.12
N ARG A 86 -12.13 -3.72 10.79
CA ARG A 86 -11.05 -4.56 10.23
C ARG A 86 -11.53 -5.33 9.00
N LYS A 87 -12.76 -5.86 9.03
CA LYS A 87 -13.37 -6.49 7.86
C LYS A 87 -13.53 -5.48 6.71
N LYS A 88 -14.13 -4.32 6.97
CA LYS A 88 -14.29 -3.25 5.96
C LYS A 88 -12.95 -2.79 5.37
N ARG A 89 -11.91 -2.70 6.21
CA ARG A 89 -10.54 -2.37 5.81
C ARG A 89 -10.00 -3.38 4.81
N ALA A 90 -10.13 -4.68 5.12
CA ALA A 90 -9.69 -5.76 4.25
C ALA A 90 -10.42 -5.73 2.90
N ASP A 91 -11.75 -5.58 2.92
CA ASP A 91 -12.56 -5.49 1.70
C ASP A 91 -12.15 -4.28 0.84
N THR A 92 -11.91 -3.13 1.48
CA THR A 92 -11.47 -1.90 0.81
C THR A 92 -10.07 -2.03 0.24
N ALA A 93 -9.15 -2.71 0.93
CA ALA A 93 -7.79 -2.96 0.45
C ALA A 93 -7.79 -3.88 -0.79
N VAL A 94 -8.61 -4.94 -0.79
CA VAL A 94 -8.79 -5.80 -1.97
C VAL A 94 -9.34 -5.01 -3.15
N LYS A 95 -10.31 -4.12 -2.90
CA LYS A 95 -10.86 -3.24 -3.94
C LYS A 95 -9.77 -2.30 -4.49
N LEU A 96 -8.96 -1.70 -3.63
CA LEU A 96 -7.86 -0.83 -4.03
C LEU A 96 -6.87 -1.57 -4.95
N GLN A 97 -6.44 -2.77 -4.56
CA GLN A 97 -5.52 -3.58 -5.36
C GLN A 97 -6.07 -3.86 -6.76
N ARG A 98 -7.37 -4.13 -6.89
CA ARG A 98 -8.03 -4.35 -8.19
C ARG A 98 -8.06 -3.07 -9.03
N GLU A 99 -8.36 -1.92 -8.41
CA GLU A 99 -8.39 -0.63 -9.09
C GLU A 99 -6.99 -0.22 -9.60
N GLU A 100 -5.96 -0.39 -8.77
CA GLU A 100 -4.55 -0.11 -9.13
C GLU A 100 -4.04 -1.03 -10.25
N ALA A 101 -4.38 -2.32 -10.20
CA ALA A 101 -4.04 -3.27 -11.25
C ALA A 101 -4.71 -2.90 -12.58
N ALA A 102 -5.99 -2.51 -12.55
CA ALA A 102 -6.72 -2.09 -13.74
C ALA A 102 -6.14 -0.80 -14.34
N GLU A 103 -5.75 0.16 -13.51
CA GLU A 103 -5.14 1.42 -13.94
C GLU A 103 -3.75 1.19 -14.56
N THR A 104 -2.94 0.33 -13.95
CA THR A 104 -1.63 -0.07 -14.47
C THR A 104 -1.76 -0.80 -15.81
N GLN A 105 -2.71 -1.73 -15.94
CA GLN A 105 -2.96 -2.42 -17.21
C GLN A 105 -3.38 -1.46 -18.33
N LYS A 106 -4.22 -0.46 -18.01
CA LYS A 106 -4.61 0.57 -18.98
C LYS A 106 -3.42 1.42 -19.39
N SER A 107 -2.62 1.88 -18.43
CA SER A 107 -1.40 2.66 -18.69
C SER A 107 -0.42 1.89 -19.58
N ASN A 108 -0.17 0.62 -19.27
CA ASN A 108 0.71 -0.24 -20.06
C ASN A 108 0.22 -0.41 -21.50
N LYS A 109 -1.09 -0.61 -21.71
CA LYS A 109 -1.68 -0.71 -23.06
C LYS A 109 -1.50 0.57 -23.86
N VAL A 110 -1.74 1.72 -23.22
CA VAL A 110 -1.54 3.04 -23.85
C VAL A 110 -0.07 3.23 -24.21
N GLN A 111 0.85 2.93 -23.30
CA GLN A 111 2.29 3.05 -23.54
C GLN A 111 2.77 2.14 -24.68
N GLN A 112 2.29 0.89 -24.73
CA GLN A 112 2.58 -0.03 -25.84
C GLN A 112 2.03 0.47 -27.17
N ALA A 113 0.81 1.02 -27.18
CA ALA A 113 0.23 1.59 -28.40
C ALA A 113 1.04 2.78 -28.91
N VAL A 114 1.48 3.66 -28.01
CA VAL A 114 2.35 4.80 -28.31
C VAL A 114 3.70 4.33 -28.86
N GLN A 115 4.34 3.36 -28.21
CA GLN A 115 5.61 2.78 -28.68
C GLN A 115 5.50 2.19 -30.08
N ARG A 116 4.49 1.35 -30.33
CA ARG A 116 4.23 0.78 -31.67
C ARG A 116 3.95 1.86 -32.71
N GLY A 117 3.30 2.96 -32.32
CA GLY A 117 3.07 4.11 -33.18
C GLY A 117 4.39 4.74 -33.64
N TYR A 118 5.30 5.01 -32.69
CA TYR A 118 6.62 5.54 -33.00
C TYR A 118 7.47 4.58 -33.85
N GLU A 119 7.48 3.28 -33.50
CA GLU A 119 8.21 2.26 -34.27
C GLU A 119 7.76 2.21 -35.74
N ARG A 120 6.45 2.29 -35.99
CA ARG A 120 5.90 2.36 -37.36
C ARG A 120 6.34 3.62 -38.08
N GLN A 121 6.22 4.79 -37.45
CA GLN A 121 6.65 6.05 -38.06
C GLN A 121 8.14 6.04 -38.42
N ILE A 122 8.99 5.51 -37.54
CA ILE A 122 10.43 5.37 -37.80
C ILE A 122 10.68 4.44 -38.98
N ALA A 123 9.99 3.29 -39.04
CA ALA A 123 10.12 2.34 -40.14
C ALA A 123 9.69 2.93 -41.48
N ASP A 124 8.56 3.65 -41.50
CA ASP A 124 8.03 4.31 -42.70
C ASP A 124 8.99 5.40 -43.20
N LEU A 125 9.47 6.27 -42.29
CA LEU A 125 10.44 7.31 -42.64
C LEU A 125 11.76 6.72 -43.13
N SER A 126 12.26 5.67 -42.48
CA SER A 126 13.48 4.98 -42.91
C SER A 126 13.32 4.39 -44.31
N SER A 127 12.18 3.76 -44.59
CA SER A 127 11.87 3.23 -45.92
C SER A 127 11.81 4.33 -46.98
N GLN A 128 11.22 5.48 -46.66
CA GLN A 128 11.19 6.64 -47.56
C GLN A 128 12.59 7.16 -47.86
N ILE A 129 13.45 7.29 -46.85
CA ILE A 129 14.85 7.71 -47.02
C ILE A 129 15.61 6.70 -47.90
N THR A 130 15.48 5.40 -47.64
CA THR A 130 16.14 4.37 -48.47
C THR A 130 15.67 4.41 -49.93
N LYS A 131 14.37 4.60 -50.18
CA LYS A 131 13.84 4.75 -51.54
C LYS A 131 14.37 6.01 -52.22
N GLN A 132 14.47 7.13 -51.51
CA GLN A 132 15.06 8.36 -52.04
C GLN A 132 16.54 8.17 -52.37
N LEU A 133 17.31 7.49 -51.52
CA LEU A 133 18.71 7.16 -51.78
C LEU A 133 18.88 6.21 -52.97
N ALA A 134 17.98 5.23 -53.15
CA ALA A 134 18.01 4.33 -54.30
C ALA A 134 17.63 5.02 -55.62
N ASN A 135 16.78 6.04 -55.57
CA ASN A 135 16.35 6.83 -56.72
C ASN A 135 17.31 7.98 -57.04
N ALA A 136 18.22 8.34 -56.13
CA ALA A 136 19.29 9.27 -56.39
C ALA A 136 20.30 8.59 -57.35
N LYS A 137 20.39 9.12 -58.58
CA LYS A 137 21.37 8.72 -59.60
C LYS A 137 22.75 8.61 -58.96
N PRO A 138 23.54 7.54 -59.21
CA PRO A 138 24.85 7.39 -58.58
C PRO A 138 25.68 8.64 -58.90
N PRO A 139 26.45 9.19 -57.93
CA PRO A 139 27.35 10.28 -58.23
C PRO A 139 28.28 9.81 -59.35
N HIS A 140 28.39 10.62 -60.40
CA HIS A 140 29.33 10.41 -61.48
C HIS A 140 30.72 10.23 -60.86
N HIS A 141 31.22 8.99 -60.85
CA HIS A 141 32.54 8.69 -60.32
C HIS A 141 33.54 9.43 -61.21
N LEU A 142 34.25 10.41 -60.63
CA LEU A 142 35.13 11.34 -61.33
C LEU A 142 36.61 10.98 -61.13
N TYR A 143 36.89 9.70 -60.89
CA TYR A 143 38.26 9.19 -60.86
C TYR A 143 38.34 7.93 -61.70
N GLU A 144 38.97 8.09 -62.87
CA GLU A 144 39.51 7.00 -63.67
C GLU A 144 40.53 6.22 -62.84
N GLU A 145 40.47 4.89 -62.95
CA GLU A 145 41.59 4.02 -62.60
C GLU A 145 42.81 4.42 -63.43
N SER A 146 43.84 4.93 -62.76
CA SER A 146 45.20 4.80 -63.24
C SER A 146 46.12 4.48 -62.07
N GLY A 147 46.68 3.27 -62.10
CA GLY A 147 47.85 2.91 -61.30
C GLY A 147 47.69 1.69 -60.38
N MET A 148 47.99 0.51 -60.92
CA MET A 148 48.36 -0.69 -60.15
C MET A 148 49.48 -0.36 -59.15
N LYS A 149 49.40 -0.89 -57.91
CA LYS A 149 50.33 -1.92 -57.38
C LYS A 149 50.12 -2.21 -55.88
N SER A 150 49.88 -3.50 -55.61
CA SER A 150 50.32 -4.32 -54.47
C SER A 150 50.31 -3.73 -53.05
N MET A 151 49.55 -4.35 -52.14
CA MET A 151 50.14 -5.21 -51.11
C MET A 151 49.05 -5.89 -50.26
N THR A 152 49.08 -7.21 -50.30
CA THR A 152 48.52 -8.15 -49.35
C THR A 152 49.04 -7.93 -47.92
N SER A 153 48.15 -7.69 -46.95
CA SER A 153 48.23 -8.20 -45.57
C SER A 153 46.89 -7.96 -44.86
N LEU A 154 46.04 -8.98 -44.70
CA LEU A 154 45.86 -9.72 -43.43
C LEU A 154 45.74 -8.82 -42.18
N SER A 155 44.51 -8.54 -41.73
CA SER A 155 44.02 -9.03 -40.42
C SER A 155 42.56 -8.68 -40.12
N PRO A 156 41.80 -9.60 -39.49
CA PRO A 156 40.38 -9.45 -39.18
C PRO A 156 40.18 -8.81 -37.81
N MET A 157 39.30 -7.81 -37.71
CA MET A 157 38.81 -7.31 -36.41
C MET A 157 37.28 -7.19 -36.41
N LEU A 158 36.62 -8.30 -36.75
CA LEU A 158 35.26 -8.55 -36.32
C LEU A 158 35.30 -9.54 -35.15
N LEU A 159 34.46 -9.25 -34.16
CA LEU A 159 33.89 -10.19 -33.20
C LEU A 159 34.60 -10.34 -31.84
N LYS A 160 34.28 -9.45 -30.88
CA LYS A 160 34.15 -9.85 -29.46
C LYS A 160 33.48 -8.82 -28.54
N ILE A 161 32.16 -8.63 -28.64
CA ILE A 161 31.33 -8.32 -27.45
C ILE A 161 30.00 -9.08 -27.56
N ARG A 162 30.05 -10.38 -27.26
CA ARG A 162 28.97 -11.15 -26.65
C ARG A 162 29.61 -12.20 -25.75
N ARG A 163 29.58 -11.98 -24.44
CA ARG A 163 29.45 -13.00 -23.38
C ARG A 163 29.38 -12.33 -22.01
N ASN A 164 28.18 -12.42 -21.43
CA ASN A 164 27.87 -12.76 -20.04
C ASN A 164 28.64 -12.05 -18.91
N LEU A 165 27.95 -11.13 -18.23
CA LEU A 165 27.52 -11.24 -16.83
C LEU A 165 26.47 -10.16 -16.53
#